data_AF-A0A9P8GKL5-F1
#
_entry.id   AF-A0A9P8GKL5-F1
#
_cell.length_a   1.000
_cell.length_b   1.000
_cell.length_c   1.000
_cell.angle_alpha   90.00
_cell.angle_beta   90.00
_cell.angle_gamma   90.00
#
_symmetry.space_group_name_H-M   'P 1'
#
loop_
_entity.id
_entity.type
_entity.pdbx_description
1 polymer ?
#
loop_
_entity_poly.entity_id
_entity_poly.type
_entity_poly.pdbx_seq_one_letter_code
_entity_poly.pdbx_strand_id
1 'polypeptide(L)'
;MSAASSSSTDHSYNPVLPILPITTPSRRWHALTTRTSCPTLPFYYGVLATQIYCRPTCTARLARRANVCYFASAQAAESAGYRACKRCRPDDELFFGEAEEVVMKAMAVIGKRQGEEKRGLVQMAAEVGVTKSYLCRVFKKTMGMTVGEYIREFEKGEKGSVIE
;
A
#
# COMPACT_ATOMS: atom_id res chain seq x y z
N MET A 1 -32.58 38.54 -30.06
CA MET A 1 -31.26 37.93 -30.29
C MET A 1 -30.73 37.54 -28.92
N SER A 2 -30.74 36.24 -28.65
CA SER A 2 -30.76 35.67 -27.30
C SER A 2 -29.37 35.26 -26.81
N ALA A 3 -29.20 35.46 -25.50
CA ALA A 3 -28.49 34.62 -24.53
C ALA A 3 -26.96 34.41 -24.66
N ALA A 4 -26.26 35.21 -23.85
CA ALA A 4 -25.23 34.83 -22.88
C ALA A 4 -24.55 33.45 -23.01
N SER A 5 -23.26 33.52 -23.34
CA SER A 5 -22.26 32.50 -23.08
C SER A 5 -22.10 32.24 -21.58
N SER A 6 -22.16 30.99 -21.15
CA SER A 6 -21.74 30.58 -19.81
C SER A 6 -21.01 29.25 -19.92
N SER A 7 -19.70 29.36 -20.04
CA SER A 7 -18.72 28.30 -19.86
C SER A 7 -18.71 27.88 -18.39
N SER A 8 -19.20 26.68 -18.11
CA SER A 8 -19.05 26.01 -16.82
C SER A 8 -18.24 24.74 -17.02
N THR A 9 -16.91 24.87 -16.88
CA THR A 9 -16.04 23.77 -16.48
C THR A 9 -16.46 23.34 -15.09
N ASP A 10 -17.07 22.17 -14.96
CA ASP A 10 -17.34 21.61 -13.64
C ASP A 10 -16.66 20.24 -13.43
N HIS A 11 -16.00 20.21 -12.28
CA HIS A 11 -15.58 19.11 -11.43
C HIS A 11 -15.27 17.74 -12.05
N SER A 12 -13.96 17.43 -11.99
CA SER A 12 -13.41 16.21 -11.40
C SER A 12 -14.43 15.23 -10.80
N TYR A 13 -15.03 14.38 -11.65
CA TYR A 13 -15.74 13.20 -11.20
C TYR A 13 -14.70 12.10 -10.93
N ASN A 14 -14.34 11.93 -9.66
CA ASN A 14 -13.64 10.74 -9.16
C ASN A 14 -14.71 9.73 -8.73
N PRO A 15 -15.09 8.76 -9.58
CA PRO A 15 -15.99 7.70 -9.13
C PRO A 15 -15.22 6.84 -8.13
N VAL A 16 -15.51 7.04 -6.84
CA VAL A 16 -15.37 5.96 -5.87
C VAL A 16 -16.33 4.87 -6.33
N LEU A 17 -15.82 3.96 -7.17
CA LEU A 17 -16.60 2.87 -7.72
C LEU A 17 -17.20 2.09 -6.54
N PRO A 18 -18.51 1.81 -6.55
CA PRO A 18 -19.12 0.97 -5.53
C PRO A 18 -18.37 -0.37 -5.51
N ILE A 19 -18.05 -0.86 -4.31
CA ILE A 19 -17.38 -2.14 -4.07
C ILE A 19 -18.34 -3.25 -4.47
N LEU A 20 -18.54 -3.42 -5.79
CA LEU A 20 -19.34 -4.48 -6.36
C LEU A 20 -18.59 -5.80 -6.15
N PRO A 21 -19.28 -6.91 -5.87
CA PRO A 21 -18.64 -8.19 -5.65
C PRO A 21 -17.80 -8.56 -6.87
N ILE A 22 -16.49 -8.71 -6.67
CA ILE A 22 -15.52 -9.06 -7.72
C ILE A 22 -15.57 -10.57 -7.94
N THR A 23 -16.75 -11.05 -8.32
CA THR A 23 -17.07 -12.47 -8.48
C THR A 23 -16.77 -12.96 -9.88
N THR A 24 -16.85 -12.09 -10.90
CA THR A 24 -16.63 -12.48 -12.29
C THR A 24 -15.15 -12.44 -12.68
N PRO A 25 -14.66 -13.40 -13.51
CA PRO A 25 -13.28 -13.41 -13.99
C PRO A 25 -12.84 -12.11 -14.69
N SER A 26 -13.76 -11.44 -15.40
CA SER A 26 -13.47 -10.18 -16.07
C SER A 26 -13.28 -9.00 -15.11
N ARG A 27 -14.05 -8.93 -14.02
CA ARG A 27 -13.85 -7.92 -12.96
C ARG A 27 -12.57 -8.19 -12.18
N ARG A 28 -12.27 -9.46 -11.87
CA ARG A 28 -10.99 -9.83 -11.23
C ARG A 28 -9.81 -9.44 -12.10
N TRP A 29 -9.87 -9.73 -13.40
CA TRP A 29 -8.83 -9.32 -14.34
C TRP A 29 -8.66 -7.81 -14.40
N HIS A 30 -9.77 -7.06 -14.45
CA HIS A 30 -9.72 -5.61 -14.45
C HIS A 30 -9.02 -5.09 -13.19
N ALA A 31 -9.39 -5.58 -12.01
CA ALA A 31 -8.74 -5.24 -10.74
C ALA A 31 -7.23 -5.56 -10.71
N LEU A 32 -6.81 -6.67 -11.34
CA LEU A 32 -5.38 -7.00 -11.50
C LEU A 32 -4.65 -6.00 -12.40
N THR A 33 -5.28 -5.60 -13.50
CA THR A 33 -4.67 -4.68 -14.47
C THR A 33 -4.58 -3.24 -13.97
N THR A 34 -5.63 -2.76 -13.28
CA THR A 34 -5.68 -1.41 -12.72
C THR A 34 -4.99 -1.33 -11.36
N ARG A 35 -4.64 -2.48 -10.76
CA ARG A 35 -4.10 -2.59 -9.40
C ARG A 35 -4.91 -1.75 -8.41
N THR A 36 -6.24 -1.93 -8.44
CA THR A 36 -7.14 -1.19 -7.55
C THR A 36 -6.65 -1.32 -6.11
N SER A 37 -6.31 -0.19 -5.51
CA SER A 37 -5.82 -0.09 -4.14
C SER A 37 -6.98 -0.31 -3.17
N CYS A 38 -7.43 -1.55 -3.07
CA CYS A 38 -8.36 -1.99 -2.05
C CYS A 38 -7.68 -3.13 -1.29
N PRO A 39 -7.26 -2.90 -0.04
CA PRO A 39 -6.53 -3.92 0.74
C PRO A 39 -7.39 -5.17 1.03
N THR A 40 -8.71 -5.07 0.89
CA THR A 40 -9.69 -6.13 1.17
C THR A 40 -10.30 -6.74 -0.09
N LEU A 41 -9.58 -6.77 -1.21
CA LEU A 41 -10.06 -7.49 -2.39
C LEU A 41 -10.23 -8.99 -2.04
N PRO A 42 -11.43 -9.57 -2.24
CA PRO A 42 -11.79 -10.87 -1.66
C PRO A 42 -11.26 -12.06 -2.48
N PHE A 43 -10.11 -11.93 -3.15
CA PHE A 43 -9.56 -13.00 -3.98
C PHE A 43 -8.04 -12.91 -4.12
N TYR A 44 -7.45 -14.08 -4.36
CA TYR A 44 -6.05 -14.25 -4.74
C TYR A 44 -5.98 -14.70 -6.19
N TYR A 45 -4.84 -14.49 -6.84
CA TYR A 45 -4.60 -15.01 -8.19
C TYR A 45 -3.34 -15.86 -8.23
N GLY A 46 -3.37 -16.96 -8.99
CA GLY A 46 -2.22 -17.82 -9.25
C GLY A 46 -1.76 -17.70 -10.69
N VAL A 47 -0.47 -17.90 -10.92
CA VAL A 47 0.11 -18.01 -12.26
C VAL A 47 0.43 -19.48 -12.53
N LEU A 48 -0.21 -20.06 -13.54
CA LEU A 48 -0.08 -21.48 -13.88
C LEU A 48 1.37 -21.91 -14.13
N ALA A 49 2.12 -21.08 -14.87
CA ALA A 49 3.50 -21.40 -15.27
C ALA A 49 4.50 -21.43 -14.10
N THR A 50 4.30 -20.62 -13.08
CA THR A 50 5.21 -20.52 -11.93
C THR A 50 4.68 -21.21 -10.68
N GLN A 51 3.40 -21.57 -10.67
CA GLN A 51 2.67 -22.03 -9.49
C GLN A 51 2.86 -21.09 -8.28
N ILE A 52 2.88 -19.78 -8.55
CA ILE A 52 2.95 -18.75 -7.51
C ILE A 52 1.59 -18.08 -7.42
N TYR A 53 1.08 -17.90 -6.21
CA TYR A 53 -0.11 -17.08 -5.95
C TYR A 53 0.24 -15.75 -5.28
N CYS A 54 -0.58 -14.73 -5.56
CA CYS A 54 -0.35 -13.34 -5.24
C CYS A 54 -1.64 -12.63 -4.79
N ARG A 55 -1.48 -11.53 -4.05
CA ARG A 55 -2.54 -10.53 -3.82
C ARG A 55 -2.76 -9.69 -5.10
N PRO A 56 -3.98 -9.18 -5.37
CA PRO A 56 -4.25 -8.35 -6.54
C PRO A 56 -3.44 -7.04 -6.61
N THR A 57 -3.00 -6.53 -5.46
CA THR A 57 -2.15 -5.33 -5.34
C THR A 57 -0.66 -5.60 -5.65
N CYS A 58 -0.28 -6.84 -5.93
CA CYS A 58 1.11 -7.21 -6.17
C CYS A 58 1.72 -6.43 -7.35
N THR A 59 2.88 -5.83 -7.09
CA THR A 59 3.66 -5.04 -8.07
C THR A 59 4.48 -5.92 -9.02
N ALA A 60 4.43 -7.24 -8.87
CA ALA A 60 5.02 -8.18 -9.82
C ALA A 60 4.45 -7.98 -11.24
N ARG A 61 5.23 -8.38 -12.24
CA ARG A 61 4.79 -8.37 -13.64
C ARG A 61 3.62 -9.34 -13.80
N LEU A 62 2.50 -8.84 -14.30
CA LEU A 62 1.32 -9.67 -14.53
C LEU A 62 1.57 -10.65 -15.68
N ALA A 63 1.22 -11.92 -15.47
CA ALA A 63 1.26 -12.93 -16.53
C ALA A 63 0.15 -12.68 -17.57
N ARG A 64 0.19 -13.39 -18.70
CA ARG A 64 -0.90 -13.38 -19.68
C ARG A 64 -2.18 -13.89 -19.01
N ARG A 65 -3.34 -13.32 -19.40
CA ARG A 65 -4.65 -13.69 -18.84
C ARG A 65 -4.93 -15.20 -18.89
N ALA A 66 -4.52 -15.87 -19.96
CA ALA A 66 -4.68 -17.31 -20.12
C ALA A 66 -3.91 -18.14 -19.08
N ASN A 67 -2.85 -17.58 -18.48
CA ASN A 67 -2.02 -18.24 -17.49
C ASN A 67 -2.38 -17.85 -16.05
N VAL A 68 -3.53 -17.22 -15.84
CA VAL A 68 -3.97 -16.74 -14.52
C VAL A 68 -5.21 -17.49 -14.07
N CYS A 69 -5.15 -18.04 -12.86
CA CYS A 69 -6.28 -18.61 -12.14
C CYS A 69 -6.60 -17.78 -10.90
N TYR A 70 -7.79 -17.98 -10.31
CA TYR A 70 -8.25 -17.22 -9.15
C TYR A 70 -8.61 -18.16 -8.01
N PHE A 71 -8.33 -17.72 -6.78
CA PHE A 71 -8.64 -18.44 -5.55
C PHE A 71 -9.42 -17.54 -4.59
N ALA A 72 -10.30 -18.15 -3.79
CA ALA A 72 -11.08 -17.43 -2.78
C ALA A 72 -10.26 -17.09 -1.52
N SER A 73 -9.26 -17.92 -1.19
CA SER A 73 -8.39 -17.75 -0.03
C SER A 73 -6.95 -18.18 -0.34
N ALA A 74 -6.00 -17.76 0.49
CA ALA A 74 -4.61 -18.22 0.42
C ALA A 74 -4.53 -19.75 0.59
N GLN A 75 -5.27 -20.29 1.55
CA GLN A 75 -5.29 -21.72 1.82
C GLN A 75 -5.85 -22.56 0.65
N ALA A 76 -6.82 -22.03 -0.10
CA ALA A 76 -7.30 -22.67 -1.32
C ALA A 76 -6.20 -22.72 -2.41
N ALA A 77 -5.35 -21.70 -2.51
CA ALA A 77 -4.24 -21.68 -3.45
C ALA A 77 -3.13 -22.67 -3.04
N GLU A 78 -2.79 -22.71 -1.76
CA GLU A 78 -1.80 -23.65 -1.21
C GLU A 78 -2.24 -25.10 -1.36
N SER A 79 -3.52 -25.39 -1.08
CA SER A 79 -4.11 -26.72 -1.27
C SER A 79 -4.10 -27.15 -2.74
N ALA A 80 -4.11 -26.19 -3.67
CA ALA A 80 -3.96 -26.43 -5.10
C ALA A 80 -2.49 -26.54 -5.56
N GLY A 81 -1.53 -26.53 -4.63
CA GLY A 81 -0.09 -26.70 -4.90
C GLY A 81 0.66 -25.41 -5.25
N TYR A 82 0.07 -24.24 -5.04
CA TYR A 82 0.73 -22.95 -5.31
C TYR A 82 1.54 -22.48 -4.11
N ARG A 83 2.69 -21.85 -4.39
CA ARG A 83 3.56 -21.23 -3.38
C ARG A 83 3.27 -19.74 -3.25
N ALA A 84 3.40 -19.22 -2.02
CA ALA A 84 3.20 -17.81 -1.72
C ALA A 84 4.23 -16.91 -2.42
N CYS A 85 3.79 -15.78 -2.98
CA CYS A 85 4.69 -14.80 -3.56
C CYS A 85 5.49 -14.07 -2.49
N LYS A 86 6.82 -14.13 -2.58
CA LYS A 86 7.74 -13.45 -1.64
C LYS A 86 7.64 -11.91 -1.63
N ARG A 87 7.03 -11.31 -2.66
CA ARG A 87 6.94 -9.86 -2.83
C ARG A 87 5.68 -9.26 -2.19
N CYS A 88 4.53 -9.90 -2.38
CA CYS A 88 3.28 -9.45 -1.77
C CYS A 88 2.86 -10.25 -0.52
N ARG A 89 3.68 -11.24 -0.12
CA ARG A 89 3.51 -12.12 1.05
C ARG A 89 2.04 -12.40 1.36
N PRO A 90 1.31 -13.08 0.44
CA PRO A 90 -0.13 -13.31 0.59
C PRO A 90 -0.47 -14.25 1.76
N ASP A 91 0.54 -14.93 2.30
CA ASP A 91 0.54 -15.76 3.50
C ASP A 91 0.59 -14.96 4.81
N ASP A 92 1.03 -13.70 4.75
CA ASP A 92 1.09 -12.79 5.91
C ASP A 92 -0.07 -11.78 5.81
N GLU A 93 -1.07 -11.93 6.68
CA GLU A 93 -2.24 -11.04 6.73
C GLU A 93 -1.90 -9.62 7.20
N LEU A 94 -0.81 -9.46 7.96
CA LEU A 94 -0.35 -8.16 8.44
C LEU A 94 0.51 -7.43 7.40
N PHE A 95 0.86 -8.10 6.29
CA PHE A 95 1.66 -7.52 5.22
C PHE A 95 0.79 -6.78 4.20
N PHE A 96 0.77 -5.46 4.31
CA PHE A 96 0.06 -4.57 3.38
C PHE A 96 0.95 -4.06 2.24
N GLY A 97 2.28 -4.22 2.33
CA GLY A 97 3.24 -3.93 1.27
C GLY A 97 4.59 -3.39 1.78
N GLU A 98 5.63 -3.44 0.94
CA GLU A 98 6.99 -2.96 1.28
C GLU A 98 7.00 -1.49 1.71
N ALA A 99 6.14 -0.67 1.10
CA ALA A 99 6.03 0.75 1.43
C ALA A 99 5.46 0.99 2.85
N GLU A 100 4.43 0.25 3.24
CA GLU A 100 3.81 0.38 4.56
C GLU A 100 4.69 -0.22 5.65
N GLU A 101 5.38 -1.33 5.36
CA GLU A 101 6.40 -1.90 6.27
C GLU A 101 7.52 -0.89 6.57
N VAL A 102 7.98 -0.17 5.56
CA VAL A 102 8.99 0.89 5.72
C VAL A 102 8.47 2.03 6.59
N VAL A 103 7.21 2.43 6.44
CA VAL A 103 6.59 3.48 7.27
C VAL A 103 6.43 3.02 8.71
N MET A 104 5.91 1.81 8.94
CA MET A 104 5.77 1.25 10.30
C MET A 104 7.12 1.14 11.01
N LYS A 105 8.15 0.64 10.33
CA LYS A 105 9.52 0.59 10.87
C LYS A 105 10.05 1.99 11.16
N ALA A 106 9.82 2.96 10.28
CA ALA A 106 10.23 4.34 10.50
C ALA A 106 9.53 4.95 11.73
N MET A 107 8.22 4.74 11.90
CA MET A 107 7.48 5.18 13.08
C MET A 107 8.00 4.52 14.36
N ALA A 108 8.31 3.22 14.33
CA ALA A 108 8.89 2.51 15.46
C ALA A 108 10.28 3.04 15.84
N VAL A 109 11.13 3.39 14.86
CA VAL A 109 12.43 4.03 15.10
C VAL A 109 12.24 5.43 15.72
N ILE A 110 11.25 6.20 15.25
CA ILE A 110 10.92 7.52 15.82
C ILE A 110 10.43 7.39 17.26
N GLY A 111 9.57 6.43 17.57
CA GLY A 111 9.05 6.21 18.93
C GLY A 111 10.09 5.67 19.92
N LYS A 112 11.18 5.04 19.46
CA LYS A 112 12.30 4.63 20.32
C LYS A 112 13.25 5.78 20.68
N ARG A 113 13.05 6.96 20.11
CA ARG A 113 13.92 8.12 20.33
C ARG A 113 13.72 8.64 21.75
N GLN A 114 14.58 8.21 22.67
CA GLN A 114 14.64 8.75 24.03
C GLN A 114 15.54 10.00 24.03
N GLY A 115 14.95 11.18 24.22
CA GLY A 115 15.66 12.45 24.46
C GLY A 115 16.12 13.22 23.21
N GLU A 116 16.88 14.30 23.45
CA GLU A 116 17.31 15.32 22.46
C GLU A 116 18.35 14.83 21.42
N GLU A 117 18.59 13.53 21.30
CA GLU A 117 19.52 13.02 20.30
C GLU A 117 18.92 13.21 18.90
N LYS A 118 19.41 14.22 18.17
CA LYS A 118 19.07 14.49 16.77
C LYS A 118 19.69 13.42 15.87
N ARG A 119 19.14 12.20 15.90
CA ARG A 119 19.47 11.19 14.89
C ARG A 119 19.10 11.74 13.52
N GLY A 120 20.08 11.79 12.63
CA GLY A 120 19.87 12.27 11.27
C GLY A 120 19.00 11.30 10.49
N LEU A 121 18.19 11.81 9.55
CA LEU A 121 17.36 11.01 8.64
C LEU A 121 18.14 9.90 7.89
N VAL A 122 19.45 10.05 7.75
CA VAL A 122 20.35 9.06 7.13
C VAL A 122 20.48 7.82 8.02
N GLN A 123 20.68 8.00 9.33
CA GLN A 123 20.80 6.88 10.28
C GLN A 123 19.47 6.13 10.39
N MET A 124 18.36 6.86 10.47
CA MET A 124 17.02 6.24 10.47
C MET A 124 16.76 5.40 9.22
N ALA A 125 17.14 5.91 8.04
CA ALA A 125 16.98 5.17 6.80
C ALA A 125 17.84 3.89 6.80
N ALA A 126 19.05 3.94 7.35
CA ALA A 126 19.91 2.77 7.52
C ALA A 126 19.30 1.73 8.49
N GLU A 127 18.72 2.16 9.62
CA GLU A 127 18.03 1.26 10.56
C GLU A 127 16.79 0.59 9.93
N VAL A 128 16.08 1.30 9.06
CA VAL A 128 14.93 0.76 8.31
C VAL A 128 15.38 -0.13 7.13
N GLY A 129 16.65 -0.05 6.72
CA GLY A 129 17.22 -0.82 5.61
C GLY A 129 16.94 -0.23 4.24
N VAL A 130 16.69 1.08 4.13
CA VAL A 130 16.35 1.77 2.88
C VAL A 130 17.20 3.03 2.66
N THR A 131 17.19 3.57 1.45
CA THR A 131 17.83 4.86 1.20
C THR A 131 16.99 6.01 1.76
N LYS A 132 17.65 7.09 2.20
CA LYS A 132 16.98 8.32 2.68
C LYS A 132 15.91 8.82 1.69
N SER A 133 16.26 8.89 0.41
CA SER A 133 15.34 9.38 -0.64
C SER A 133 14.11 8.48 -0.78
N TYR A 134 14.28 7.16 -0.71
CA TYR A 134 13.16 6.22 -0.75
C TYR A 134 12.28 6.37 0.50
N LEU A 135 12.88 6.42 1.69
CA LEU A 135 12.18 6.63 2.95
C LEU A 135 11.31 7.89 2.90
N CYS A 136 11.88 9.05 2.57
CA CYS A 136 11.14 10.31 2.53
C CYS A 136 9.99 10.28 1.50
N ARG A 137 10.22 9.68 0.33
CA ARG A 137 9.21 9.57 -0.72
C ARG A 137 8.04 8.67 -0.29
N VAL A 138 8.35 7.50 0.26
CA VAL A 138 7.35 6.54 0.71
C VAL A 138 6.56 7.09 1.89
N PHE A 139 7.25 7.66 2.88
CA PHE A 139 6.61 8.24 4.05
C PHE A 139 5.63 9.35 3.70
N LYS A 140 6.04 10.28 2.82
CA LYS A 140 5.15 11.35 2.33
C LYS A 140 3.95 10.80 1.55
N LYS A 141 4.15 9.76 0.75
CA LYS A 141 3.07 9.13 -0.03
C LYS A 141 2.04 8.44 0.86
N THR A 142 2.48 7.77 1.92
CA THR A 142 1.61 6.97 2.80
C THR A 142 0.98 7.80 3.91
N MET A 143 1.76 8.66 4.58
CA MET A 143 1.30 9.44 5.75
C MET A 143 0.77 10.84 5.38
N GLY A 144 0.97 11.30 4.14
CA GLY A 144 0.57 12.64 3.70
C GLY A 144 1.47 13.78 4.21
N MET A 145 2.40 13.51 5.12
CA MET A 145 3.35 14.47 5.69
C MET A 145 4.80 13.98 5.58
N THR A 146 5.76 14.88 5.74
CA THR A 146 7.19 14.52 5.71
C THR A 146 7.63 13.88 7.03
N VAL A 147 8.69 13.07 6.98
CA VAL A 147 9.29 12.45 8.18
C VAL A 147 9.69 13.52 9.21
N GLY A 148 10.19 14.67 8.76
CA GLY A 148 10.59 15.77 9.65
C GLY A 148 9.40 16.48 10.31
N GLU A 149 8.27 16.63 9.61
CA GLU A 149 7.02 17.15 10.20
C GLU A 149 6.48 16.19 11.25
N TYR A 150 6.42 14.89 10.93
CA TYR A 150 5.98 13.86 11.87
C TYR A 150 6.82 13.84 13.16
N ILE A 151 8.15 13.93 13.05
CA ILE A 151 9.05 14.01 14.21
C ILE A 151 8.73 15.24 15.08
N ARG A 152 8.50 16.41 14.46
CA ARG A 152 8.17 17.63 15.21
C ARG A 152 6.83 17.53 15.93
N GLU A 153 5.84 16.89 15.32
CA GLU A 153 4.55 16.63 15.96
C GLU A 153 4.68 15.63 17.11
N PHE A 154 5.46 14.57 16.93
CA PHE A 154 5.74 13.59 17.98
C PHE A 154 6.44 14.23 19.19
N GLU A 155 7.46 15.05 18.95
CA GLU A 155 8.18 15.81 20.01
C GLU A 155 7.27 16.85 20.71
N LYS A 156 6.30 17.44 20.01
CA LYS A 156 5.32 18.35 20.61
C LYS A 156 4.30 17.60 21.48
N GLY A 157 3.93 16.37 21.10
CA GLY A 157 3.02 15.52 21.86
C GLY A 157 3.59 15.06 23.19
N GLU A 158 4.88 14.69 23.25
CA GLU A 158 5.54 14.31 24.52
C GLU A 158 5.65 15.49 25.51
N LYS A 159 5.80 16.72 25.00
CA LYS A 159 5.83 17.93 25.83
C LYS A 159 4.44 18.36 26.34
N GLY A 160 3.36 17.73 25.87
CA GLY A 160 1.98 18.03 26.26
C GLY A 160 1.41 17.19 27.41
N SER A 161 2.14 16.17 27.90
CA SER A 161 1.68 15.30 29.01
C SER A 161 2.23 15.70 30.39
N VAL A 162 2.91 16.84 30.51
CA VAL A 162 3.39 17.38 31.79
C VAL A 162 2.81 18.77 32.02
N ILE A 163 1.55 18.80 32.44
CA ILE A 163 0.83 19.92 33.05
C ILE A 163 -0.34 19.25 33.80
N GLU A 164 -0.59 19.40 35.09
CA GLU A 164 0.09 19.93 36.28
C GLU A 164 -0.61 19.25 37.47
#